data_AF-A0A6P5L206-F1
#
_entry.id   AF-A0A6P5L206-F1
#
_cell.length_a   1.000
_cell.length_b   1.000
_cell.length_c   1.000
_cell.angle_alpha   90.00
_cell.angle_beta   90.00
_cell.angle_gamma   90.00
#
_symmetry.space_group_name_H-M   'P 1'
#
loop_
_entity.id
_entity.type
_entity.pdbx_description
1 polymer ?
#
loop_
_entity_poly.entity_id
_entity_poly.type
_entity_poly.pdbx_seq_one_letter_code
_entity_poly.pdbx_strand_id
1 'polypeptide(L)' 'MIYPIMEKGVHKLQALIICNIEFDHLPEQSGAEHDVLGMTERLKDLGYNVDVKENLTAQITFLGELMKWVLSSSSSS' A
#
# COMPACT_ATOMS: atom_id res chain seq x y z
N MET A 1 -6.71 24.08 7.77
CA MET A 1 -7.17 23.62 6.45
C MET A 1 -7.83 22.26 6.64
N ILE A 2 -9.07 22.11 6.18
CA ILE A 2 -9.79 20.83 6.21
C ILE A 2 -9.87 20.35 4.77
N TYR A 3 -9.40 19.13 4.51
CA TYR A 3 -9.52 18.53 3.18
C TYR A 3 -10.96 18.06 2.93
N PRO A 4 -11.53 18.30 1.74
CA PRO A 4 -12.83 17.78 1.41
C PRO A 4 -12.77 16.25 1.38
N ILE A 5 -13.52 15.63 2.29
CA ILE A 5 -13.74 14.18 2.29
C ILE A 5 -14.90 13.94 1.32
N MET A 6 -14.69 13.10 0.34
CA MET A 6 -15.69 12.81 -0.68
C MET A 6 -16.63 11.68 -0.19
N GLU A 7 -17.90 11.69 -0.59
CA GLU A 7 -18.94 10.81 -0.03
C GLU A 7 -18.62 9.31 -0.18
N LYS A 8 -18.95 8.56 0.88
CA LYS A 8 -18.69 7.12 1.00
C LYS A 8 -19.49 6.38 -0.08
N GLY A 9 -18.79 5.78 -1.05
CA GLY A 9 -19.39 4.97 -2.13
C GLY A 9 -19.12 5.46 -3.55
N VAL A 10 -18.67 6.70 -3.75
CA VAL A 10 -18.30 7.23 -5.08
C VAL A 10 -16.81 6.98 -5.39
N HIS A 11 -15.98 6.78 -4.36
CA HIS A 11 -14.54 6.59 -4.48
C HIS A 11 -14.13 5.15 -4.20
N LYS A 12 -13.33 4.57 -5.09
CA LYS A 12 -12.42 3.48 -4.73
C LYS A 12 -11.23 4.11 -4.01
N LEU A 13 -11.36 4.33 -2.70
CA LEU A 13 -10.20 4.68 -1.88
C LEU A 13 -9.23 3.51 -1.97
N GLN A 14 -8.02 3.74 -2.46
CA GLN A 14 -7.00 2.70 -2.56
C GLN A 14 -5.81 3.09 -1.69
N ALA A 15 -5.25 2.11 -0.98
CA ALA A 15 -4.04 2.27 -0.21
C ALA A 15 -3.03 1.20 -0.64
N LEU A 16 -1.74 1.56 -0.67
CA LEU A 16 -0.66 0.66 -1.00
C LEU A 16 0.31 0.63 0.19
N ILE A 17 0.51 -0.55 0.76
CA ILE A 17 1.50 -0.81 1.80
C ILE A 17 2.66 -1.54 1.15
N ILE A 18 3.87 -1.01 1.30
CA ILE A 18 5.09 -1.66 0.83
C ILE A 18 5.98 -1.90 2.04
N CYS A 19 6.29 -3.16 2.31
CA CYS A 19 7.10 -3.55 3.46
C CYS A 19 8.21 -4.52 3.02
N ASN A 20 9.46 -4.23 3.35
CA ASN A 20 10.56 -5.16 3.09
C ASN A 20 10.93 -5.80 4.43
N ILE A 21 10.68 -7.09 4.54
CA ILE A 21 10.91 -7.89 5.74
C ILE A 21 12.29 -8.55 5.65
N GLU A 22 12.65 -9.00 4.43
CA GLU A 22 13.92 -9.63 4.10
C GLU A 22 14.80 -8.71 3.26
N PHE A 23 16.08 -8.66 3.61
CA PHE A 23 17.08 -7.88 2.91
C PHE A 23 18.33 -8.73 2.66
N ASP A 24 18.90 -8.62 1.46
CA ASP A 24 20.07 -9.43 1.05
C ASP A 24 21.32 -9.20 1.94
N HIS A 25 21.41 -8.01 2.55
CA HIS A 25 22.56 -7.61 3.36
C HIS A 25 22.19 -7.05 4.74
N LEU A 26 20.91 -7.08 5.14
CA LEU A 26 20.46 -6.56 6.43
C LEU A 26 19.71 -7.66 7.20
N PRO A 27 19.76 -7.62 8.55
CA PRO A 27 19.00 -8.55 9.36
C PRO A 27 17.50 -8.43 9.07
N GLU A 28 16.81 -9.56 9.08
CA GLU A 28 15.35 -9.63 8.96
C GLU A 28 14.69 -8.72 10.00
N GLN A 29 13.70 -7.95 9.57
CA GLN A 29 12.88 -7.16 10.50
C GLN A 29 11.74 -8.03 11.06
N SER A 30 12.09 -8.98 11.93
CA SER A 30 11.12 -9.81 12.67
C SER A 30 10.26 -8.91 13.57
N GLY A 31 9.11 -8.47 13.05
CA GLY A 31 8.23 -7.47 13.68
C GLY A 31 7.43 -6.65 12.68
N ALA A 32 7.96 -6.47 11.47
CA ALA A 32 7.32 -5.69 10.42
C ALA A 32 5.98 -6.31 9.94
N GLU A 33 5.81 -7.64 10.08
CA GLU A 33 4.55 -8.34 9.81
C GLU A 33 3.39 -7.81 10.67
N HIS A 34 3.67 -7.47 11.93
CA HIS A 34 2.64 -6.97 12.84
C HIS A 34 2.20 -5.55 12.46
N ASP A 35 3.14 -4.70 12.05
CA ASP A 35 2.86 -3.36 11.53
C ASP A 35 2.02 -3.42 10.24
N VAL A 36 2.36 -4.33 9.31
CA VAL A 36 1.60 -4.52 8.07
C VAL A 36 0.17 -4.95 8.36
N LEU A 37 -0.02 -5.92 9.27
CA LEU A 37 -1.34 -6.41 9.64
C LEU A 37 -2.20 -5.31 10.27
N GLY A 38 -1.67 -4.60 11.27
CA GLY A 38 -2.38 -3.52 11.94
C GLY A 38 -2.75 -2.36 11.01
N MET A 39 -1.85 -2.00 10.09
CA MET A 39 -2.12 -0.95 9.10
C MET A 39 -3.16 -1.40 8.07
N THR A 40 -3.12 -2.67 7.66
CA THR A 40 -4.09 -3.22 6.72
C THR A 40 -5.50 -3.23 7.31
N GLU A 41 -5.67 -3.69 8.55
CA GLU A 41 -6.98 -3.71 9.21
C GLU A 41 -7.55 -2.30 9.39
N ARG A 42 -6.71 -1.36 9.82
CA ARG A 42 -7.13 0.04 10.03
C ARG A 42 -7.55 0.73 8.73
N LEU A 43 -6.82 0.51 7.64
CA LEU A 43 -7.16 1.10 6.35
C LEU A 43 -8.42 0.48 5.74
N LYS A 44 -8.63 -0.84 5.92
CA LYS A 44 -9.88 -1.50 5.52
C LYS A 44 -11.09 -0.96 6.29
N ASP A 45 -10.97 -0.73 7.60
CA ASP A 45 -12.03 -0.15 8.42
C ASP A 45 -12.42 1.28 7.95
N LEU A 46 -11.41 2.04 7.50
CA LEU A 46 -11.60 3.35 6.88
C LEU A 46 -12.22 3.29 5.45
N GLY A 47 -12.39 2.09 4.89
CA GLY A 47 -12.97 1.87 3.56
C GLY A 47 -11.97 1.93 2.41
N TYR A 48 -10.68 1.81 2.68
CA TYR A 48 -9.65 1.69 1.64
C TYR A 48 -9.52 0.24 1.15
N ASN A 49 -9.36 0.06 -0.15
CA ASN A 49 -8.86 -1.16 -0.74
C ASN A 49 -7.33 -1.18 -0.62
N VAL A 50 -6.83 -1.99 0.32
CA VAL A 50 -5.41 -2.09 0.66
C VAL A 50 -4.74 -3.16 -0.19
N ASP A 51 -3.71 -2.77 -0.93
CA ASP A 51 -2.78 -3.68 -1.62
C ASP A 51 -1.48 -3.73 -0.80
N VAL A 52 -0.99 -4.94 -0.51
CA VAL A 52 0.23 -5.15 0.29
C VAL A 52 1.29 -5.79 -0.61
N LYS A 53 2.47 -5.19 -0.63
CA LYS A 53 3.63 -5.68 -1.38
C LYS A 53 4.81 -5.88 -0.45
N GLU A 54 5.35 -7.09 -0.48
CA GLU A 54 6.44 -7.49 0.41
C GLU A 54 7.75 -7.71 -0.37
N ASN A 55 8.88 -7.37 0.25
CA ASN A 55 10.24 -7.67 -0.25
C ASN A 55 10.54 -7.15 -1.67
N LEU A 56 10.17 -5.90 -1.97
CA LEU A 56 10.47 -5.25 -3.24
C LEU A 56 11.92 -4.74 -3.28
N THR A 57 12.69 -5.19 -4.28
CA THR A 57 14.04 -4.68 -4.54
C THR A 57 13.99 -3.22 -5.00
N ALA A 58 14.80 -2.37 -4.36
CA ALA A 58 14.65 -0.90 -4.37
C ALA A 58 14.70 -0.22 -5.75
N GLN A 59 15.38 -0.78 -6.75
CA GLN A 59 15.81 0.04 -7.90
C GLN A 59 14.94 -0.06 -9.16
N ILE A 60 14.34 -1.20 -9.46
CA ILE A 60 13.59 -1.38 -10.74
C ILE A 60 12.13 -1.72 -10.46
N THR A 61 11.86 -2.43 -9.37
CA THR A 61 10.53 -2.96 -9.10
C THR A 61 9.64 -1.97 -8.35
N PHE A 62 10.17 -1.19 -7.40
CA PHE A 62 9.35 -0.23 -6.61
C PHE A 62 8.67 0.83 -7.48
N LEU A 63 9.43 1.52 -8.35
CA LEU A 63 8.88 2.52 -9.26
C LEU A 63 7.92 1.87 -10.27
N GLY A 64 8.25 0.67 -10.78
CA GLY A 64 7.39 -0.07 -11.69
C GLY A 64 6.06 -0.50 -11.06
N GLU A 65 6.08 -0.99 -9.83
CA GLU A 65 4.88 -1.38 -9.07
C GLU A 65 4.00 -0.16 -8.76
N LEU A 66 4.62 0.95 -8.34
CA LEU A 66 3.89 2.19 -8.07
C LEU A 66 3.25 2.73 -9.36
N MET A 67 3.98 2.72 -10.49
CA MET A 67 3.41 3.12 -11.77
C MET A 67 2.29 2.19 -12.25
N LYS A 68 2.44 0.86 -12.10
CA LYS A 68 1.36 -0.10 -12.39
C LYS A 68 0.12 0.17 -11.55
N TRP A 69 0.29 0.44 -10.26
CA TRP A 69 -0.82 0.74 -9.36
C TRP A 69 -1.56 2.01 -9.79
N VAL A 70 -0.83 3.10 -10.06
CA VAL A 70 -1.40 4.37 -10.54
C VAL A 70 -2.16 4.20 -11.87
N LEU A 71 -1.62 3.40 -12.81
CA LEU A 71 -2.27 3.12 -14.08
C LEU A 71 -3.54 2.27 -13.90
N SER A 72 -3.50 1.24 -13.05
CA SER A 72 -4.66 0.41 -12.71
C SER A 72 -5.79 1.20 -12.04
N SER A 73 -5.46 2.24 -11.27
CA SER A 73 -6.43 3.14 -10.65
C SER A 73 -7.13 4.04 -11.67
N SER A 74 -6.46 4.34 -12.78
CA SER A 74 -6.95 5.28 -13.81
C SER A 74 -7.87 4.63 -14.85
N SER A 75 -7.76 3.32 -15.08
CA SER A 75 -8.57 2.58 -16.08
C SER A 75 -9.93 2.07 -15.58
N SER A 76 -10.33 2.41 -14.35
CA SER A 76 -11.63 2.04 -13.76
C SER A 76 -12.66 3.17 -13.80
N SER A 77 -12.51 4.12 -14.73
CA SER A 77 -13.52 5.16 -15.04
C SER A 77 -14.39 4.74 -16.21
#